data_AF-A0A1Y4RCX8-F1
#
_entry.id   AF-A0A1Y4RCX8-F1
#
_cell.length_a   1.000
_cell.length_b   1.000
_cell.length_c   1.000
_cell.angle_alpha   90.00
_cell.angle_beta   90.00
_cell.angle_gamma   90.00
#
_symmetry.space_group_name_H-M   'P 1'
#
loop_
_entity.id
_entity.type
_entity.pdbx_description
1 polymer ?
#
loop_
_entity_poly.entity_id
_entity_poly.type
_entity_poly.pdbx_seq_one_letter_code
_entity_poly.pdbx_strand_id
1 'polypeptide(L)'
;MRPIPNDLDWSATAAWIALAISITGTIAGPIITTILTNRHQLKLRKLDIQEKAVLAKISTIQKCISNIGACLADESTDSLRSFGEHFHVVYSYVSSEHWALLDDFYQLITNNNYDAAKKLQPDVIHLLTGLLKEELPKHP
;
A
#
# COMPACT_ATOMS: atom_id res chain seq x y z
N MET A 1 -58.66 -22.07 56.64
CA MET A 1 -57.29 -21.82 56.13
C MET A 1 -57.44 -21.27 54.70
N ARG A 2 -57.09 -20.01 54.42
CA ARG A 2 -57.06 -19.50 53.03
C ARG A 2 -55.66 -19.77 52.47
N PRO A 3 -55.51 -20.38 51.29
CA PRO A 3 -54.19 -20.60 50.72
C PRO A 3 -53.62 -19.23 50.29
N ILE A 4 -52.39 -18.96 50.70
CA ILE A 4 -51.63 -17.79 50.25
C ILE A 4 -51.19 -18.15 48.83
N PRO A 5 -51.58 -17.39 47.78
CA PRO A 5 -51.13 -17.67 46.43
C PRO A 5 -49.63 -17.33 46.37
N ASN A 6 -48.81 -18.37 46.39
CA ASN A 6 -47.36 -18.28 46.30
C ASN A 6 -46.84 -18.92 45.02
N ASP A 7 -47.63 -18.82 43.95
CA ASP A 7 -47.16 -19.15 42.61
C ASP A 7 -46.88 -17.83 41.89
N LEU A 8 -45.75 -17.22 42.25
CA LEU A 8 -45.08 -16.36 41.28
C LEU A 8 -44.75 -17.31 40.13
N ASP A 9 -45.57 -17.28 39.07
CA ASP A 9 -45.47 -18.18 37.92
C ASP A 9 -44.05 -18.11 37.36
N TRP A 10 -43.18 -18.97 37.89
CA TRP A 10 -41.76 -19.00 37.56
C TRP A 10 -41.58 -19.30 36.07
N SER A 11 -42.48 -20.14 35.55
CA SER A 11 -42.62 -20.42 34.12
C SER A 11 -42.91 -19.14 33.31
N ALA A 12 -43.89 -18.34 33.75
CA ALA A 12 -44.22 -17.09 33.05
C ALA A 12 -43.08 -16.07 33.16
N THR A 13 -42.49 -15.91 34.34
CA THR A 13 -41.38 -14.97 34.59
C THR A 13 -40.13 -15.35 33.77
N ALA A 14 -39.79 -16.64 33.72
CA ALA A 14 -38.70 -17.15 32.89
C ALA A 14 -38.97 -16.96 31.40
N ALA A 15 -40.21 -17.15 30.94
CA ALA A 15 -40.59 -16.92 29.54
C ALA A 15 -40.42 -15.44 29.14
N TRP A 16 -40.82 -14.49 30.00
CA TRP A 16 -40.63 -13.06 29.75
C TRP A 16 -39.15 -12.63 29.78
N ILE A 17 -38.34 -13.21 30.67
CA ILE A 17 -36.88 -12.97 30.71
C ILE A 17 -36.21 -13.50 29.43
N ALA A 18 -36.55 -14.72 29.01
CA ALA A 18 -36.02 -15.31 27.77
C ALA A 18 -36.41 -14.48 26.54
N LEU A 19 -37.65 -13.98 26.51
CA LEU A 19 -38.14 -13.10 25.44
C LEU A 19 -37.41 -11.75 25.44
N ALA A 20 -37.15 -11.17 26.62
CA ALA A 20 -36.38 -9.93 26.75
C ALA A 20 -34.92 -10.10 26.28
N ILE A 21 -34.25 -11.20 26.65
CA ILE A 21 -32.88 -11.50 26.20
C ILE A 21 -32.86 -11.77 24.70
N SER A 22 -33.85 -12.49 24.17
CA SER A 22 -33.97 -12.79 22.74
C SER A 22 -34.15 -11.52 21.91
N ILE A 23 -35.05 -10.62 22.31
CA ILE A 23 -35.27 -9.33 21.64
C ILE A 23 -34.03 -8.43 21.75
N THR A 24 -33.43 -8.34 22.95
CA THR A 24 -32.26 -7.47 23.15
C THR A 24 -31.04 -8.00 22.40
N GLY A 25 -30.81 -9.31 22.41
CA GLY A 25 -29.71 -9.96 21.72
C GLY A 25 -29.84 -9.93 20.19
N THR A 26 -31.05 -10.06 19.66
CA THR A 26 -31.32 -9.97 18.21
C THR A 26 -31.17 -8.56 17.66
N ILE A 27 -31.39 -7.51 18.46
CA ILE A 27 -31.22 -6.12 18.04
C ILE A 27 -29.78 -5.63 18.26
N ALA A 28 -29.20 -5.90 19.44
CA ALA A 28 -27.87 -5.41 19.78
C ALA A 28 -26.74 -6.17 19.06
N GLY A 29 -26.92 -7.47 18.81
CA GLY A 29 -25.92 -8.33 18.15
C GLY A 29 -25.52 -7.82 16.75
N PRO A 30 -26.48 -7.60 15.83
CA PRO A 30 -26.20 -7.05 14.51
C PRO A 30 -25.55 -5.66 14.58
N ILE A 31 -26.01 -4.78 15.48
CA ILE A 31 -25.49 -3.41 15.59
C ILE A 31 -24.02 -3.40 16.04
N ILE A 32 -23.69 -4.15 17.09
CA ILE A 32 -22.31 -4.25 17.61
C ILE A 32 -21.41 -4.89 16.55
N THR A 33 -21.87 -5.95 15.90
CA THR A 33 -21.13 -6.62 14.83
C THR A 33 -20.92 -5.67 13.66
N THR A 34 -21.93 -4.94 13.20
CA THR A 34 -21.81 -3.96 12.11
C THR A 34 -20.83 -2.85 12.43
N ILE A 35 -20.84 -2.31 13.66
CA ILE A 35 -19.88 -1.27 14.08
C ILE A 35 -18.45 -1.83 14.09
N LEU A 36 -18.26 -3.03 14.65
CA LEU A 36 -16.97 -3.70 14.70
C LEU A 36 -16.46 -4.01 13.29
N THR A 37 -17.29 -4.62 12.44
CA THR A 37 -16.97 -4.94 11.05
C THR A 37 -16.65 -3.69 10.25
N ASN A 38 -17.42 -2.61 10.38
CA ASN A 38 -17.13 -1.34 9.71
C ASN A 38 -15.78 -0.76 10.14
N ARG A 39 -15.48 -0.77 11.44
CA ARG A 39 -14.19 -0.27 11.94
C ARG A 39 -13.03 -1.12 11.44
N HIS A 40 -13.18 -2.45 11.43
CA HIS A 40 -12.16 -3.36 10.89
C HIS A 40 -11.97 -3.18 9.39
N GLN A 41 -13.05 -3.13 8.60
CA GLN A 41 -12.97 -2.89 7.16
C GLN A 41 -12.35 -1.53 6.84
N LEU A 42 -12.65 -0.50 7.64
CA LEU A 42 -12.07 0.83 7.47
C LEU A 42 -10.58 0.84 7.82
N LYS A 43 -10.16 0.10 8.85
CA LYS A 43 -8.74 -0.10 9.17
C LYS A 43 -8.00 -0.87 8.07
N LEU A 44 -8.59 -1.96 7.58
CA LEU A 44 -8.04 -2.76 6.48
C LEU A 44 -7.93 -1.93 5.20
N ARG A 45 -8.94 -1.13 4.85
CA ARG A 45 -8.86 -0.22 3.70
C ARG A 45 -7.77 0.83 3.85
N LYS A 46 -7.57 1.39 5.04
CA LYS A 46 -6.46 2.33 5.28
C LYS A 46 -5.10 1.68 5.06
N LEU A 47 -4.93 0.45 5.56
CA LEU A 47 -3.70 -0.33 5.35
C LEU A 47 -3.49 -0.68 3.87
N ASP A 48 -4.54 -1.12 3.19
CA ASP A 48 -4.50 -1.44 1.75
C ASP A 48 -4.16 -0.22 0.88
N ILE A 49 -4.68 0.97 1.21
CA ILE A 49 -4.31 2.21 0.51
C ILE A 49 -2.82 2.54 0.71
N GLN A 50 -2.31 2.41 1.93
CA GLN A 50 -0.89 2.65 2.22
C GLN A 50 0.00 1.63 1.50
N GLU A 51 -0.36 0.36 1.55
CA GLU A 51 0.36 -0.72 0.86
C GLU A 51 0.35 -0.52 -0.65
N LYS A 52 -0.79 -0.16 -1.24
CA LYS A 52 -0.88 0.18 -2.66
C LYS A 52 0.00 1.36 -3.06
N ALA A 53 0.09 2.39 -2.23
CA ALA A 53 0.96 3.53 -2.50
C ALA A 53 2.45 3.13 -2.49
N VAL A 54 2.87 2.32 -1.52
CA VAL A 54 4.23 1.78 -1.43
C VAL A 54 4.54 0.86 -2.62
N LEU A 55 3.63 -0.07 -2.95
CA LEU A 55 3.77 -0.96 -4.10
C LEU A 55 3.82 -0.19 -5.43
N ALA A 56 3.03 0.88 -5.57
CA ALA A 56 3.08 1.74 -6.75
C ALA A 56 4.45 2.43 -6.87
N LYS A 57 5.00 2.97 -5.78
CA LYS A 57 6.34 3.56 -5.74
C LYS A 57 7.41 2.53 -6.13
N ILE A 58 7.38 1.35 -5.52
CA ILE A 58 8.30 0.24 -5.83
C ILE A 58 8.21 -0.13 -7.31
N SER A 59 6.99 -0.31 -7.84
CA SER A 59 6.76 -0.66 -9.24
C SER A 59 7.30 0.41 -10.20
N THR A 60 7.10 1.68 -9.91
CA THR A 60 7.62 2.79 -10.72
C THR A 60 9.15 2.81 -10.75
N ILE A 61 9.80 2.65 -9.59
CA ILE A 61 11.27 2.64 -9.51
C ILE A 61 11.82 1.41 -10.26
N GLN A 62 11.22 0.23 -10.08
CA GLN A 62 11.63 -0.99 -10.80
C GLN A 62 11.46 -0.85 -12.32
N LYS A 63 10.36 -0.25 -12.78
CA LYS A 63 10.17 0.05 -14.21
C LYS A 63 11.24 1.00 -14.75
N CYS A 64 11.62 2.02 -13.98
CA CYS A 64 12.71 2.92 -14.36
C CYS A 64 14.04 2.16 -14.47
N ILE A 65 14.39 1.34 -13.49
CA ILE A 65 15.61 0.49 -13.53
C ILE A 65 15.60 -0.42 -14.76
N SER A 66 14.46 -1.07 -15.05
CA SER A 66 14.32 -1.94 -16.22
C SER A 66 14.47 -1.16 -17.53
N ASN A 67 13.90 0.04 -17.62
CA ASN A 67 14.01 0.88 -18.81
C ASN A 67 15.41 1.44 -19.02
N ILE A 68 16.13 1.78 -17.94
CA ILE A 68 17.56 2.14 -17.98
C ILE A 68 18.36 0.97 -18.58
N GLY A 69 18.11 -0.24 -18.08
CA GLY A 69 18.77 -1.45 -18.60
C GLY A 69 18.46 -1.69 -20.07
N ALA A 70 17.19 -1.58 -20.47
CA ALA A 70 16.76 -1.76 -21.86
C ALA A 70 17.37 -0.71 -22.79
N CYS A 71 17.35 0.57 -22.40
CA CYS A 71 17.91 1.67 -23.19
C CYS A 71 19.44 1.58 -23.38
N LEU A 72 20.16 0.98 -22.43
CA LEU A 72 21.61 0.78 -22.53
C LEU A 72 21.99 -0.52 -23.25
N ALA A 73 21.05 -1.48 -23.35
CA ALA A 73 21.24 -2.75 -24.03
C ALA A 73 20.83 -2.70 -25.51
N ASP A 74 19.79 -1.93 -25.83
CA ASP A 74 19.27 -1.72 -27.18
C ASP A 74 19.10 -0.22 -27.44
N GLU A 75 19.91 0.33 -28.36
CA GLU A 75 19.92 1.74 -28.77
C GLU A 75 18.73 2.10 -29.67
N SER A 76 17.57 1.51 -29.42
CA SER A 76 16.35 1.74 -30.19
C SER A 76 15.61 2.99 -29.73
N THR A 77 14.98 3.69 -30.68
CA THR A 77 14.23 4.92 -30.40
C THR A 77 13.03 4.69 -29.47
N ASP A 78 12.48 3.48 -29.44
CA ASP A 78 11.38 3.10 -28.54
C ASP A 78 11.86 2.89 -27.10
N SER A 79 13.05 2.32 -26.90
CA SER A 79 13.69 2.21 -25.58
C SER A 79 14.02 3.59 -25.01
N LEU A 80 14.51 4.50 -25.84
CA LEU A 80 14.80 5.89 -25.44
C LEU A 80 13.52 6.66 -25.04
N ARG A 81 12.43 6.52 -25.81
CA ARG A 81 11.13 7.11 -25.48
C ARG A 81 10.62 6.59 -24.13
N SER A 82 10.63 5.27 -23.96
CA SER A 82 10.17 4.61 -22.74
C SER A 82 11.02 4.98 -21.53
N PHE A 83 12.34 5.18 -21.71
CA PHE A 83 13.22 5.70 -20.68
C PHE A 83 12.81 7.11 -20.26
N GLY A 84 12.66 8.03 -21.20
CA GLY A 84 12.28 9.42 -20.90
C GLY A 84 10.95 9.54 -20.16
N GLU A 85 9.94 8.74 -20.54
CA GLU A 85 8.62 8.74 -19.90
C GLU A 85 8.66 8.33 -18.42
N HIS A 86 9.45 7.32 -18.08
CA HIS A 86 9.51 6.80 -16.71
C HIS A 86 10.60 7.46 -15.84
N PHE A 87 11.65 8.01 -16.46
CA PHE A 87 12.77 8.62 -15.73
C PHE A 87 12.35 9.87 -14.96
N HIS A 88 11.49 10.72 -15.53
CA HIS A 88 11.06 11.95 -14.87
C HIS A 88 10.24 11.70 -13.59
N VAL A 89 9.55 10.56 -13.50
CA VAL A 89 8.74 10.22 -12.31
C VAL A 89 9.64 9.95 -11.09
N VAL A 90 10.87 9.52 -11.31
CA VAL A 90 11.85 9.25 -10.24
C VAL A 90 12.19 10.49 -9.43
N TYR A 91 12.21 11.69 -10.03
CA TYR A 91 12.53 12.93 -9.31
C TYR A 91 11.57 13.21 -8.14
N SER A 92 10.34 12.71 -8.20
CA SER A 92 9.37 12.84 -7.10
C SER A 92 9.72 12.00 -5.86
N TYR A 93 10.61 11.03 -6.00
CA TYR A 93 11.01 10.10 -4.94
C TYR A 93 12.47 10.26 -4.49
N VAL A 94 13.25 11.07 -5.20
CA VAL A 94 14.69 11.26 -4.96
C VAL A 94 14.92 12.62 -4.29
N SER A 95 15.76 12.64 -3.25
CA SER A 95 16.20 13.88 -2.59
C SER A 95 16.92 14.80 -3.59
N SER A 96 16.69 16.11 -3.49
CA SER A 96 17.25 17.13 -4.39
C SER A 96 18.78 17.11 -4.49
N GLU A 97 19.46 16.58 -3.47
CA GLU A 97 20.92 16.39 -3.45
C GLU A 97 21.45 15.49 -4.58
N HIS A 98 20.61 14.60 -5.11
CA HIS A 98 20.99 13.64 -6.14
C HIS A 98 20.42 13.95 -7.53
N TRP A 99 19.70 15.06 -7.69
CA TRP A 99 19.16 15.46 -8.99
C TRP A 99 20.24 15.73 -10.01
N ALA A 100 21.39 16.29 -9.60
CA ALA A 100 22.53 16.50 -10.49
C ALA A 100 23.03 15.19 -11.12
N LEU A 101 23.11 14.10 -10.36
CA LEU A 101 23.50 12.78 -10.87
C LEU A 101 22.49 12.24 -11.90
N LEU A 102 21.19 12.45 -11.66
CA LEU A 102 20.13 12.03 -12.57
C LEU A 102 20.12 12.88 -13.85
N ASP A 103 20.32 14.19 -13.72
CA ASP A 103 20.41 15.12 -14.85
C ASP A 103 21.61 14.80 -15.73
N ASP A 104 22.78 14.56 -15.12
CA ASP A 104 23.98 14.14 -15.84
C ASP A 104 23.74 12.83 -16.60
N PHE A 105 23.11 11.84 -15.95
CA PHE A 105 22.77 10.58 -16.59
C PHE A 105 21.78 10.75 -17.76
N TYR A 106 20.74 11.57 -17.57
CA TYR A 106 19.76 11.87 -18.60
C TYR A 106 20.38 12.59 -19.81
N GLN A 107 21.27 13.55 -19.55
CA GLN A 107 22.02 14.25 -20.60
C GLN A 107 22.94 13.30 -21.37
N LEU A 108 23.60 12.36 -20.69
CA LEU A 108 24.45 11.36 -21.36
C LEU A 108 23.65 10.47 -22.31
N ILE A 109 22.45 10.03 -21.90
CA ILE A 109 21.57 9.22 -22.73
C ILE A 109 21.01 10.03 -23.90
N THR A 110 20.51 11.25 -23.67
CA THR A 110 19.95 12.11 -24.73
C THR A 110 20.99 12.58 -25.74
N ASN A 111 22.25 12.72 -25.33
CA ASN A 111 23.38 13.03 -26.22
C ASN A 111 23.98 11.79 -26.91
N ASN A 112 23.35 10.60 -26.81
CA ASN A 112 23.85 9.33 -27.35
C ASN A 112 25.26 8.94 -26.85
N ASN A 113 25.68 9.42 -25.67
CA ASN A 113 26.96 9.07 -25.07
C ASN A 113 26.83 7.85 -24.15
N TYR A 114 26.50 6.71 -24.75
CA TYR A 114 26.20 5.47 -24.03
C TYR A 114 27.40 4.89 -23.27
N ASP A 115 28.63 5.11 -23.74
CA ASP A 115 29.84 4.68 -23.03
C ASP A 115 30.03 5.38 -21.68
N ALA A 116 29.77 6.69 -21.63
CA ALA A 116 29.79 7.43 -20.38
C ALA A 116 28.57 7.10 -19.51
N ALA A 117 27.40 6.91 -20.11
CA ALA A 117 26.20 6.49 -19.38
C ALA A 117 26.39 5.12 -18.70
N LYS A 118 27.00 4.14 -19.38
CA LYS A 118 27.31 2.82 -18.80
C LYS A 118 28.25 2.91 -17.59
N LYS A 119 29.14 3.90 -17.54
CA LYS A 119 30.02 4.14 -16.37
C LYS A 119 29.26 4.73 -15.18
N LEU A 120 28.28 5.59 -15.43
CA LEU A 120 27.46 6.25 -14.39
C LEU A 120 26.25 5.39 -13.97
N GLN A 121 25.88 4.39 -14.77
CA GLN A 121 24.77 3.48 -14.51
C GLN A 121 24.81 2.83 -13.12
N PRO A 122 25.93 2.27 -12.63
CA PRO A 122 25.96 1.62 -11.32
C PRO A 122 25.55 2.58 -10.20
N ASP A 123 26.00 3.83 -10.24
CA ASP A 123 25.69 4.84 -9.23
C ASP A 123 24.20 5.18 -9.22
N VAL A 124 23.60 5.35 -10.40
CA VAL A 124 22.16 5.59 -10.55
C VAL A 124 21.36 4.37 -10.07
N ILE A 125 21.77 3.15 -10.44
CA ILE A 125 21.09 1.92 -10.00
C ILE A 125 21.21 1.74 -8.49
N HIS A 126 22.37 2.02 -7.89
CA HIS A 126 22.57 1.95 -6.45
C HIS A 126 21.70 2.96 -5.70
N LEU A 127 21.58 4.18 -6.22
CA LEU A 127 20.68 5.19 -5.67
C LEU A 127 19.21 4.72 -5.72
N LEU A 128 18.74 4.27 -6.88
CA LEU A 128 17.36 3.80 -7.04
C LEU A 128 17.06 2.57 -6.18
N THR A 129 18.03 1.66 -6.06
CA THR A 129 17.91 0.48 -5.19
C THR A 129 17.96 0.85 -3.71
N GLY A 130 18.70 1.90 -3.34
CA GLY A 130 18.70 2.46 -1.99
C GLY A 130 17.29 2.91 -1.57
N LEU A 131 16.60 3.61 -2.48
CA LEU A 131 15.21 4.06 -2.26
C LEU A 131 14.24 2.89 -2.14
N LEU A 132 14.45 1.81 -2.91
CA LEU A 132 13.65 0.58 -2.77
C LEU A 132 13.85 -0.09 -1.41
N LYS A 133 15.08 -0.08 -0.87
CA LYS A 133 15.38 -0.67 0.43
C LYS A 133 14.81 0.13 1.61
N GLU A 134 14.70 1.45 1.47
CA GLU A 134 14.12 2.32 2.49
C GLU A 134 12.60 2.11 2.62
N GLU A 135 11.93 1.80 1.51
CA GLU A 135 10.48 1.58 1.45
C GLU A 135 10.06 0.14 1.82
N LEU A 136 10.97 -0.82 1.71
CA LEU A 136 10.72 -2.19 2.17
C LEU A 136 10.75 -2.21 3.70
N PRO A 137 9.64 -2.57 4.38
CA PRO A 137 9.66 -2.73 5.82
C PRO A 137 10.74 -3.76 6.18
N LYS A 138 11.65 -3.40 7.08
CA LYS A 138 12.59 -4.35 7.71
C LYS A 138 11.76 -5.46 8.31
N HIS A 139 11.67 -6.58 7.62
CA HIS A 139 11.03 -7.77 8.15
C HIS A 139 11.85 -8.19 9.39
N PRO A 140 11.25 -8.26 10.59
CA PRO A 140 11.90 -8.91 11.73
C PRO A 140 12.07 -10.41 11.48
#